data_AF-A0A7J5GPZ5-F1
#
_entry.id   AF-A0A7J5GPZ5-F1
#
_cell.length_a   1.000
_cell.length_b   1.000
_cell.length_c   1.000
_cell.angle_alpha   90.00
_cell.angle_beta   90.00
_cell.angle_gamma   90.00
#
_symmetry.space_group_name_H-M   'P 1'
#
loop_
_entity.id
_entity.type
_entity.pdbx_description
1 polymer ?
#
loop_
_entity_poly.entity_id
_entity_poly.type
_entity_poly.pdbx_seq_one_letter_code
_entity_poly.pdbx_strand_id
1 'polypeptide(L)'
;RIGKELVEDPEYQKRLKEGLFNNKKVEIKSVKNKRSAMISVIIFILATAFIVLFGSFEGMRPSFLIDGEIVTLGMSSIIEIVMLSAAAIILLVTKTDGIKATQGSVFPAGMQAVIAIFGIAWMGDTFLQGNMGQLTLSIEGIVQQMPWLFGVALFVMSILLYSQAATVRALVPLGIALGISPYMLIALFPAVNGYFFIPNYPTVVAAINFDRTGTTKIGKYVLNHSFMMPGLVSTIVAIALGLLFIQIF
;
A
#
# COMPACT_ATOMS: atom_id res chain seq x y z
N ARG A 1 -13.73 -24.00 -0.51
CA ARG A 1 -15.10 -23.47 -0.28
C ARG A 1 -15.00 -21.95 -0.28
N ILE A 2 -15.60 -21.30 -1.29
CA ILE A 2 -15.83 -19.85 -1.29
C ILE A 2 -16.82 -19.57 -0.14
N GLY A 3 -16.72 -18.41 0.51
CA GLY A 3 -17.59 -18.04 1.64
C GLY A 3 -19.07 -18.13 1.27
N LYS A 4 -19.93 -18.39 2.26
CA LYS A 4 -21.38 -18.35 2.05
C LYS A 4 -21.85 -16.91 1.93
N GLU A 5 -22.99 -16.70 1.27
CA GLU A 5 -23.72 -15.44 1.38
C GLU A 5 -23.94 -15.10 2.85
N LEU A 6 -23.87 -13.81 3.20
CA LEU A 6 -23.87 -13.37 4.61
C LEU A 6 -25.10 -13.91 5.36
N VAL A 7 -26.26 -13.92 4.71
CA VAL A 7 -27.52 -14.44 5.27
C VAL A 7 -27.48 -15.95 5.54
N GLU A 8 -26.58 -16.69 4.91
CA GLU A 8 -26.39 -18.13 5.12
C GLU A 8 -25.16 -18.46 5.98
N ASP A 9 -24.38 -17.46 6.38
CA ASP A 9 -23.18 -17.66 7.17
C ASP A 9 -23.55 -18.07 8.62
N PRO A 10 -23.09 -19.25 9.09
CA PRO A 10 -23.45 -19.74 10.42
C PRO A 10 -22.97 -18.84 11.57
N GLU A 11 -21.81 -18.20 11.43
CA GLU A 11 -21.28 -17.28 12.44
C GLU A 11 -22.11 -16.01 12.50
N TYR A 12 -22.48 -15.45 11.34
CA TYR A 12 -23.39 -14.32 11.26
C TYR A 12 -24.76 -14.64 11.88
N GLN A 13 -25.37 -15.77 11.50
CA GLN A 13 -26.66 -16.22 12.03
C GLN A 13 -26.61 -16.47 13.54
N LYS A 14 -25.52 -17.03 14.05
CA LYS A 14 -25.30 -17.21 15.49
C LYS A 14 -25.27 -15.87 16.22
N ARG A 15 -24.45 -14.91 15.75
CA ARG A 15 -24.34 -13.58 16.35
C ARG A 15 -25.64 -12.77 16.26
N LEU A 16 -26.42 -12.99 15.21
CA LEU A 16 -27.74 -12.41 15.03
C LEU A 16 -28.73 -12.94 16.07
N LYS A 17 -28.76 -14.27 16.27
CA LYS A 17 -29.58 -14.91 17.31
C LYS A 17 -29.16 -14.51 18.72
N GLU A 18 -27.87 -14.28 18.95
CA GLU A 18 -27.32 -13.82 20.23
C GLU A 18 -27.53 -12.32 20.48
N GLY A 19 -28.11 -11.58 19.53
CA GLY A 19 -28.38 -10.15 19.69
C GLY A 19 -27.12 -9.27 19.75
N LEU A 20 -25.97 -9.77 19.28
CA LEU A 20 -24.68 -9.07 19.33
C LEU A 20 -24.60 -7.87 18.39
N PHE A 21 -25.52 -7.78 17.41
CA PHE A 21 -25.66 -6.61 16.57
C PHE A 21 -26.46 -5.53 17.30
N ASN A 22 -25.74 -4.57 17.87
CA ASN A 22 -26.35 -3.39 18.44
C ASN A 22 -26.98 -2.56 17.31
N ASN A 23 -28.33 -2.58 17.21
CA ASN A 23 -29.12 -1.69 16.34
C ASN A 23 -29.02 -0.21 16.74
N LYS A 24 -28.16 0.12 17.71
CA LYS A 24 -27.70 1.48 17.93
C LYS A 24 -27.02 1.94 16.64
N LYS A 25 -27.78 2.66 15.81
CA LYS A 25 -27.22 3.59 14.83
C LYS A 25 -26.10 4.30 15.56
N VAL A 26 -24.87 4.15 15.09
CA VAL A 26 -23.79 5.01 15.54
C VAL A 26 -24.34 6.40 15.29
N GLU A 27 -24.72 7.11 16.35
CA GLU A 27 -25.06 8.51 16.24
C GLU A 27 -23.76 9.16 15.78
N ILE A 28 -23.67 9.37 14.47
CA ILE A 28 -22.63 10.20 13.89
C ILE A 28 -22.86 11.53 14.58
N LYS A 29 -22.04 11.82 15.60
CA LYS A 29 -22.05 13.10 16.28
C LYS A 29 -22.15 14.14 15.19
N SER A 30 -23.22 14.92 15.21
CA SER A 30 -23.50 15.88 14.16
C SER A 30 -22.23 16.67 13.88
N VAL A 31 -21.82 16.73 12.61
CA VAL A 31 -20.64 17.50 12.22
C VAL A 31 -20.89 18.93 12.65
N LYS A 32 -20.24 19.36 13.75
CA LYS A 32 -20.48 20.66 14.39
C LYS A 32 -20.33 21.81 13.39
N ASN A 33 -19.43 21.66 12.41
CA ASN A 33 -19.21 22.63 11.36
C ASN A 33 -19.23 21.97 9.98
N LYS A 34 -20.43 21.69 9.47
CA LYS A 34 -20.65 21.05 8.15
C LYS A 34 -19.98 21.81 7.00
N ARG A 35 -19.97 23.15 7.05
CA ARG A 35 -19.40 23.98 5.98
C ARG A 35 -17.88 23.85 5.93
N SER A 36 -17.20 23.98 7.06
CA SER A 36 -15.73 23.77 7.11
C SER A 36 -15.34 22.35 6.72
N ALA A 37 -16.11 21.35 7.16
CA ALA A 37 -15.89 19.96 6.77
C ALA A 37 -16.02 19.78 5.24
N MET A 38 -17.08 20.32 4.64
CA MET A 38 -17.27 20.27 3.18
C MET A 38 -16.14 20.97 2.43
N ILE A 39 -15.71 22.15 2.87
CA ILE A 39 -14.57 22.87 2.27
C ILE A 39 -13.29 22.04 2.37
N SER A 40 -13.02 21.41 3.51
CA SER A 40 -11.83 20.57 3.67
C SER A 40 -11.80 19.39 2.71
N VAL A 41 -12.95 18.75 2.50
CA VAL A 41 -13.09 17.62 1.56
C VAL A 41 -12.90 18.09 0.12
N ILE A 42 -13.46 19.24 -0.26
CA ILE A 42 -13.28 19.81 -1.60
C ILE A 42 -11.80 20.10 -1.88
N ILE A 43 -11.10 20.74 -0.94
CA ILE A 43 -9.66 21.03 -1.09
C ILE A 43 -8.87 19.72 -1.24
N PHE A 44 -9.17 18.70 -0.44
CA PHE A 44 -8.52 17.40 -0.53
C PHE A 44 -8.75 16.70 -1.88
N ILE A 45 -9.99 16.71 -2.38
CA ILE A 45 -10.34 16.12 -3.68
C ILE A 45 -9.61 16.86 -4.81
N LEU A 46 -9.58 18.20 -4.77
CA LEU A 46 -8.84 19.01 -5.75
C LEU A 46 -7.35 18.69 -5.72
N ALA A 47 -6.74 18.60 -4.54
CA ALA A 47 -5.34 18.25 -4.39
C ALA A 47 -5.04 16.83 -4.94
N THR A 48 -5.94 15.88 -4.71
CA THR A 48 -5.83 14.51 -5.26
C THR A 48 -5.93 14.53 -6.78
N ALA A 49 -6.86 15.32 -7.35
CA ALA A 49 -6.96 15.48 -8.80
C ALA A 49 -5.69 16.09 -9.39
N PHE A 50 -5.08 17.10 -8.73
CA PHE A 50 -3.79 17.66 -9.14
C PHE A 50 -2.67 16.61 -9.13
N ILE A 51 -2.59 15.75 -8.11
CA ILE A 51 -1.60 14.67 -8.08
C ILE A 51 -1.79 13.72 -9.26
N VAL A 52 -3.03 13.30 -9.54
CA VAL A 52 -3.32 12.42 -10.69
C VAL A 52 -2.92 13.09 -12.00
N LEU A 53 -3.19 14.38 -12.14
CA LEU A 53 -2.80 15.18 -13.30
C LEU A 53 -1.26 15.21 -13.47
N PHE A 54 -0.50 15.62 -12.45
CA PHE A 54 0.98 15.61 -12.51
C PHE A 54 1.56 14.21 -12.71
N GLY A 55 0.90 13.18 -12.18
CA GLY A 55 1.28 11.78 -12.37
C GLY A 55 1.10 11.31 -13.81
N SER A 56 -0.02 11.69 -14.42
CA SER A 56 -0.44 11.25 -15.75
C SER A 56 0.28 11.99 -16.89
N PHE A 57 0.64 13.27 -16.68
CA PHE A 57 1.30 14.08 -17.71
C PHE A 57 2.65 14.59 -17.21
N GLU A 58 3.73 13.96 -17.68
CA GLU A 58 5.10 14.30 -17.25
C GLU A 58 5.47 15.76 -17.57
N GLY A 59 4.98 16.29 -18.69
CA GLY A 59 5.24 17.68 -19.10
C GLY A 59 4.62 18.75 -18.20
N MET A 60 3.70 18.38 -17.29
CA MET A 60 3.21 19.31 -16.28
C MET A 60 4.08 19.35 -15.02
N ARG A 61 4.95 18.35 -14.83
CA ARG A 61 5.84 18.31 -13.67
C ARG A 61 6.82 19.48 -13.77
N PRO A 62 7.00 20.27 -12.69
CA PRO A 62 7.94 21.39 -12.74
C PRO A 62 9.35 20.89 -13.04
N SER A 63 10.01 21.55 -13.98
CA SER A 63 11.37 21.26 -14.40
C SER A 63 12.24 22.51 -14.29
N PHE A 64 13.46 22.35 -13.84
CA PHE A 64 14.40 23.44 -13.59
C PHE A 64 15.69 23.16 -14.34
N LEU A 65 16.29 24.19 -14.93
CA LEU A 65 17.61 24.10 -15.53
C LEU A 65 18.66 24.23 -14.42
N ILE A 66 19.39 23.16 -14.13
CA ILE A 66 20.46 23.12 -13.13
C ILE A 66 21.71 22.58 -13.83
N ASP A 67 22.80 23.34 -13.81
CA ASP A 67 24.08 22.98 -14.43
C ASP A 67 23.99 22.55 -15.92
N GLY A 68 23.04 23.14 -16.66
CA GLY A 68 22.82 22.84 -18.08
C GLY A 68 21.92 21.62 -18.34
N GLU A 69 21.51 20.90 -17.30
CA GLU A 69 20.57 19.79 -17.40
C GLU A 69 19.16 20.19 -16.93
N ILE A 70 18.14 19.67 -17.61
CA ILE A 70 16.75 19.85 -17.19
C ILE A 70 16.45 18.80 -16.12
N VAL A 71 16.36 19.25 -14.87
CA VAL A 71 15.98 18.41 -13.73
C VAL A 71 14.50 18.56 -13.46
N THR A 72 13.74 17.48 -13.69
CA THR A 72 12.30 17.43 -13.43
C THR A 72 12.03 16.95 -12.01
N LEU A 73 11.12 17.60 -11.30
CA LEU A 73 10.70 17.16 -9.97
C LEU A 73 10.07 15.76 -10.02
N GLY A 74 10.56 14.88 -9.15
CA GLY A 74 10.02 13.54 -8.98
C GLY A 74 8.60 13.55 -8.40
N MET A 75 7.82 12.53 -8.74
CA MET A 75 6.43 12.41 -8.29
C MET A 75 6.28 12.38 -6.77
N SER A 76 7.22 11.77 -6.04
CA SER A 76 7.21 11.78 -4.57
C SER A 76 7.21 13.20 -4.00
N SER A 77 8.12 14.06 -4.48
CA SER A 77 8.21 15.45 -4.05
C SER A 77 6.97 16.25 -4.41
N ILE A 78 6.40 16.02 -5.61
CA ILE A 78 5.15 16.68 -6.01
C ILE A 78 4.00 16.29 -5.07
N ILE A 79 3.86 15.00 -4.75
CA ILE A 79 2.83 14.52 -3.82
C ILE A 79 3.00 15.18 -2.45
N GLU A 80 4.22 15.21 -1.92
CA GLU A 80 4.52 15.84 -0.63
C GLU A 80 4.16 17.34 -0.63
N ILE A 81 4.61 18.10 -1.63
CA ILE A 81 4.33 19.53 -1.76
C ILE A 81 2.82 19.78 -1.85
N VAL A 82 2.11 19.04 -2.71
CA VAL A 82 0.67 19.23 -2.93
C VAL A 82 -0.14 18.85 -1.68
N MET A 83 0.18 17.73 -1.03
CA MET A 83 -0.53 17.29 0.18
C MET A 83 -0.27 18.21 1.38
N LEU A 84 0.97 18.64 1.60
CA LEU A 84 1.30 19.60 2.67
C LEU A 84 0.65 20.96 2.41
N SER A 85 0.65 21.43 1.16
CA SER A 85 -0.03 22.67 0.77
C SER A 85 -1.54 22.57 0.98
N ALA A 86 -2.16 21.45 0.58
CA ALA A 86 -3.57 21.20 0.79
C ALA A 86 -3.91 21.18 2.29
N ALA A 87 -3.12 20.50 3.11
CA ALA A 87 -3.29 20.48 4.56
C ALA A 87 -3.19 21.90 5.16
N ALA A 88 -2.20 22.69 4.75
CA ALA A 88 -2.05 24.08 5.18
C ALA A 88 -3.26 24.94 4.79
N ILE A 89 -3.71 24.86 3.53
CA ILE A 89 -4.88 25.59 3.03
C ILE A 89 -6.15 25.17 3.80
N ILE A 90 -6.33 23.88 4.07
CA ILE A 90 -7.46 23.37 4.87
C ILE A 90 -7.44 24.03 6.25
N LEU A 91 -6.32 24.00 6.96
CA LEU A 91 -6.21 24.58 8.31
C LEU A 91 -6.47 26.10 8.30
N LEU A 92 -5.92 26.83 7.32
CA LEU A 92 -6.09 28.28 7.19
C LEU A 92 -7.52 28.68 6.86
N VAL A 93 -8.14 28.05 5.85
CA VAL A 93 -9.49 28.40 5.36
C VAL A 93 -10.57 27.97 6.36
N THR A 94 -10.42 26.78 6.95
CA THR A 94 -11.40 26.27 7.91
C THR A 94 -11.20 26.81 9.33
N LYS A 95 -10.07 27.48 9.58
CA LYS A 95 -9.60 27.93 10.89
C LYS A 95 -9.57 26.79 11.92
N THR A 96 -9.18 25.62 11.47
CA THR A 96 -9.09 24.42 12.31
C THR A 96 -7.82 24.48 13.14
N ASP A 97 -7.93 24.11 14.40
CA ASP A 97 -6.80 23.98 15.32
C ASP A 97 -5.90 22.80 14.90
N GLY A 98 -4.73 23.12 14.36
CA GLY A 98 -3.76 22.12 13.90
C GLY A 98 -3.25 21.21 15.03
N ILE A 99 -3.19 21.69 16.27
CA ILE A 99 -2.75 20.87 17.42
C ILE A 99 -3.81 19.81 17.74
N LYS A 100 -5.10 20.17 17.68
CA LYS A 100 -6.17 19.17 17.85
C LYS A 100 -6.17 18.13 16.74
N ALA A 101 -5.79 18.50 15.52
CA ALA A 101 -5.66 17.55 14.42
C ALA A 101 -4.54 16.53 14.68
N THR A 102 -3.39 16.95 15.24
CA THR A 102 -2.27 16.04 15.55
C THR A 102 -2.51 15.18 16.79
N GLN A 103 -3.37 15.61 17.70
CA GLN A 103 -3.79 14.83 18.87
C GLN A 103 -4.90 13.81 18.55
N GLY A 104 -5.57 13.94 17.40
CA GLY A 104 -6.58 12.99 16.95
C GLY A 104 -5.96 11.62 16.70
N SER A 105 -6.67 10.53 17.03
CA SER A 105 -6.16 9.15 16.96
C SER A 105 -5.56 8.74 15.61
N VAL A 106 -5.96 9.39 14.51
CA VAL A 106 -5.46 9.15 13.16
C VAL A 106 -4.01 9.62 13.00
N PHE A 107 -3.61 10.76 13.58
CA PHE A 107 -2.29 11.35 13.32
C PHE A 107 -1.15 10.58 14.01
N PRO A 108 -1.19 10.24 15.31
CA PRO A 108 -0.17 9.41 15.94
C PRO A 108 -0.08 8.02 15.30
N ALA A 109 -1.21 7.41 14.94
CA ALA A 109 -1.23 6.13 14.23
C ALA A 109 -0.54 6.25 12.85
N GLY A 110 -0.82 7.33 12.11
CA GLY A 110 -0.14 7.64 10.85
C GLY A 110 1.36 7.86 11.03
N MET A 111 1.77 8.64 12.02
CA MET A 111 3.19 8.92 12.30
C MET A 111 3.97 7.65 12.69
N GLN A 112 3.38 6.79 13.52
CA GLN A 112 3.97 5.51 13.87
C GLN A 112 4.14 4.62 12.64
N ALA A 113 3.15 4.58 11.75
CA ALA A 113 3.22 3.84 10.50
C ALA A 113 4.31 4.40 9.56
N VAL A 114 4.43 5.72 9.44
CA VAL A 114 5.50 6.38 8.67
C VAL A 114 6.87 5.95 9.18
N ILE A 115 7.13 6.07 10.48
CA ILE A 115 8.43 5.69 11.07
C ILE A 115 8.72 4.20 10.85
N ALA A 116 7.73 3.33 11.05
CA ALA A 116 7.90 1.90 10.87
C ALA A 116 8.22 1.53 9.40
N ILE A 117 7.47 2.10 8.44
CA ILE A 117 7.65 1.81 7.01
C ILE A 117 8.98 2.39 6.50
N PHE A 118 9.28 3.66 6.82
CA PHE A 118 10.54 4.29 6.41
C PHE A 118 11.75 3.62 7.02
N GLY A 119 11.72 3.28 8.32
CA GLY A 119 12.84 2.63 8.99
C GLY A 119 13.19 1.29 8.35
N ILE A 120 12.18 0.46 8.06
CA ILE A 120 12.38 -0.84 7.43
C ILE A 120 12.85 -0.69 5.97
N ALA A 121 12.23 0.21 5.20
CA ALA A 121 12.63 0.49 3.82
C ALA A 121 14.07 1.00 3.72
N TRP A 122 14.45 1.93 4.59
CA TRP A 122 15.78 2.53 4.59
C TRP A 122 16.85 1.53 5.02
N MET A 123 16.56 0.69 6.02
CA MET A 123 17.46 -0.41 6.40
C MET A 123 17.66 -1.38 5.23
N GLY A 124 16.58 -1.76 4.53
CA GLY A 124 16.64 -2.64 3.36
C GLY A 124 17.47 -2.02 2.22
N ASP A 125 17.21 -0.75 1.89
CA ASP A 125 17.94 -0.01 0.85
C ASP A 125 19.43 0.11 1.18
N THR A 126 19.77 0.49 2.42
CA THR A 126 21.15 0.60 2.89
C THR A 126 21.88 -0.75 2.84
N PHE A 127 21.24 -1.82 3.31
CA PHE A 127 21.82 -3.17 3.29
C PHE A 127 22.07 -3.65 1.86
N LEU A 128 21.09 -3.47 0.96
CA LEU A 128 21.20 -3.88 -0.43
C LEU A 128 22.29 -3.10 -1.16
N GLN A 129 22.31 -1.76 -1.04
CA GLN A 129 23.32 -0.92 -1.68
C GLN A 129 24.73 -1.24 -1.16
N GLY A 130 24.89 -1.45 0.15
CA GLY A 130 26.18 -1.80 0.76
C GLY A 130 26.71 -3.18 0.37
N ASN A 131 25.84 -4.11 -0.02
CA ASN A 131 26.20 -5.49 -0.37
C ASN A 131 25.93 -5.84 -1.84
N MET A 132 25.63 -4.85 -2.68
CA MET A 132 25.14 -5.06 -4.04
C MET A 132 26.07 -5.96 -4.86
N GLY A 133 27.39 -5.75 -4.78
CA GLY A 133 28.37 -6.55 -5.53
C GLY A 133 28.43 -8.03 -5.11
N GLN A 134 28.22 -8.36 -3.84
CA GLN A 134 28.16 -9.76 -3.38
C GLN A 134 26.82 -10.41 -3.76
N LEU A 135 25.73 -9.65 -3.66
CA LEU A 135 24.39 -10.12 -3.98
C LEU A 135 24.22 -10.36 -5.49
N THR A 136 24.80 -9.52 -6.35
CA THR A 136 24.75 -9.73 -7.80
C THR A 136 25.56 -10.97 -8.17
N LEU A 137 26.85 -11.02 -7.83
CA LEU A 137 27.73 -12.14 -8.23
C LEU A 137 27.26 -13.52 -7.74
N SER A 138 26.65 -13.61 -6.55
CA SER A 138 26.26 -14.89 -5.96
C SER A 138 24.98 -15.48 -6.55
N ILE A 139 24.12 -14.64 -7.15
CA ILE A 139 22.74 -15.04 -7.51
C ILE A 139 22.45 -14.74 -9.00
N GLU A 140 23.27 -13.95 -9.69
CA GLU A 140 23.09 -13.55 -11.08
C GLU A 140 22.84 -14.74 -12.01
N GLY A 141 23.67 -15.79 -11.93
CA GLY A 141 23.51 -16.98 -12.77
C GLY A 141 22.17 -17.71 -12.55
N ILE A 142 21.65 -17.73 -11.32
CA ILE A 142 20.35 -18.34 -10.99
C ILE A 142 19.21 -17.45 -11.49
N VAL A 143 19.30 -16.14 -11.26
CA VAL A 143 18.25 -15.18 -11.66
C VAL A 143 18.14 -15.08 -13.18
N GLN A 144 19.27 -15.13 -13.91
CA GLN A 144 19.26 -15.12 -15.37
C GLN A 144 18.64 -16.41 -15.95
N GLN A 145 18.89 -17.56 -15.32
CA GLN A 145 18.31 -18.84 -15.76
C GLN A 145 16.83 -18.98 -15.38
N MET A 146 16.44 -18.45 -14.22
CA MET A 146 15.09 -18.59 -13.67
C MET A 146 14.53 -17.23 -13.18
N PRO A 147 14.24 -16.27 -14.08
CA PRO A 147 13.84 -14.91 -13.68
C PRO A 147 12.57 -14.85 -12.84
N TRP A 148 11.68 -15.84 -12.95
CA TRP A 148 10.45 -15.94 -12.17
C TRP A 148 10.71 -16.09 -10.66
N LEU A 149 11.88 -16.62 -10.24
CA LEU A 149 12.26 -16.71 -8.83
C LEU A 149 12.36 -15.33 -8.17
N PHE A 150 12.62 -14.29 -8.97
CA PHE A 150 12.60 -12.91 -8.50
C PHE A 150 11.22 -12.52 -7.94
N GLY A 151 10.12 -13.07 -8.48
CA GLY A 151 8.78 -12.89 -7.93
C GLY A 151 8.62 -13.47 -6.54
N VAL A 152 9.26 -14.62 -6.25
CA VAL A 152 9.28 -15.19 -4.90
C VAL A 152 10.04 -14.27 -3.94
N ALA A 153 11.18 -13.73 -4.38
CA ALA A 153 11.94 -12.75 -3.58
C ALA A 153 11.12 -11.49 -3.30
N LEU A 154 10.41 -10.94 -4.30
CA LEU A 154 9.48 -9.82 -4.12
C LEU A 154 8.36 -10.14 -3.12
N PHE A 155 7.78 -11.34 -3.21
CA PHE A 155 6.71 -11.77 -2.30
C PHE A 155 7.20 -11.87 -0.86
N VAL A 156 8.32 -12.55 -0.62
CA VAL A 156 8.92 -12.71 0.70
C VAL A 156 9.34 -11.37 1.27
N MET A 157 10.00 -10.52 0.48
CA MET A 157 10.41 -9.20 0.96
C MET A 157 9.22 -8.31 1.25
N SER A 158 8.12 -8.40 0.50
CA SER A 158 6.88 -7.69 0.83
C SER A 158 6.32 -8.07 2.20
N ILE A 159 6.38 -9.36 2.56
CA ILE A 159 6.00 -9.83 3.90
C ILE A 159 6.87 -9.18 4.97
N LEU A 160 8.19 -9.12 4.77
CA LEU A 160 9.14 -8.60 5.75
C LEU A 160 9.10 -7.08 5.87
N LEU A 161 8.91 -6.38 4.74
CA LEU A 161 8.95 -4.91 4.68
C LEU A 161 7.59 -4.25 4.93
N TYR A 162 6.50 -5.02 4.92
CA TYR A 162 5.11 -4.54 5.09
C TYR A 162 4.72 -3.39 4.15
N SER A 163 5.35 -3.32 2.97
CA SER A 163 5.16 -2.21 2.04
C SER A 163 5.50 -2.61 0.61
N GLN A 164 4.53 -2.44 -0.30
CA GLN A 164 4.73 -2.58 -1.74
C GLN A 164 5.81 -1.63 -2.24
N ALA A 165 5.68 -0.34 -1.91
CA ALA A 165 6.60 0.69 -2.39
C ALA A 165 8.03 0.48 -1.88
N ALA A 166 8.20 0.10 -0.60
CA ALA A 166 9.51 -0.21 -0.04
C ALA A 166 10.14 -1.41 -0.74
N THR A 167 9.35 -2.47 -0.97
CA THR A 167 9.82 -3.68 -1.65
C THR A 167 10.27 -3.39 -3.08
N VAL A 168 9.48 -2.60 -3.82
CA VAL A 168 9.81 -2.18 -5.18
C VAL A 168 11.11 -1.39 -5.18
N ARG A 169 11.21 -0.37 -4.30
CA ARG A 169 12.40 0.49 -4.20
C ARG A 169 13.65 -0.30 -3.85
N ALA A 170 13.54 -1.28 -2.95
CA ALA A 170 14.65 -2.11 -2.51
C ALA A 170 15.10 -3.09 -3.60
N LEU A 171 14.17 -3.87 -4.18
CA LEU A 171 14.54 -5.00 -5.02
C LEU A 171 14.54 -4.72 -6.51
N VAL A 172 13.59 -3.94 -7.05
CA VAL A 172 13.47 -3.78 -8.51
C VAL A 172 14.73 -3.21 -9.17
N PRO A 173 15.46 -2.25 -8.57
CA PRO A 173 16.76 -1.82 -9.12
C PRO A 173 17.78 -2.95 -9.23
N LEU A 174 17.83 -3.87 -8.24
CA LEU A 174 18.66 -5.07 -8.29
C LEU A 174 18.22 -5.99 -9.43
N GLY A 175 16.92 -6.19 -9.63
CA GLY A 175 16.39 -6.99 -10.75
C GLY A 175 16.82 -6.45 -12.11
N ILE A 176 16.80 -5.12 -12.28
CA ILE A 176 17.29 -4.45 -13.50
C ILE A 176 18.80 -4.65 -13.65
N ALA A 177 19.58 -4.47 -12.58
CA ALA A 177 21.03 -4.66 -12.60
C ALA A 177 21.44 -6.10 -12.94
N LEU A 178 20.62 -7.09 -12.57
CA LEU A 178 20.80 -8.51 -12.90
C LEU A 178 20.37 -8.88 -14.33
N GLY A 179 19.87 -7.91 -15.11
CA GLY A 179 19.45 -8.11 -16.49
C GLY A 179 18.04 -8.72 -16.66
N ILE A 180 17.20 -8.69 -15.61
CA ILE A 180 15.80 -9.12 -15.75
C ILE A 180 15.07 -8.12 -16.67
N SER A 181 14.36 -8.64 -17.68
CA SER A 181 13.63 -7.77 -18.62
C SER A 181 12.56 -6.93 -17.91
N PRO A 182 12.33 -5.66 -18.35
CA PRO A 182 11.26 -4.83 -17.80
C PRO A 182 9.88 -5.50 -17.87
N TYR A 183 9.60 -6.26 -18.93
CA TYR A 183 8.36 -7.02 -19.07
C TYR A 183 8.20 -8.07 -17.97
N MET A 184 9.26 -8.82 -17.66
CA MET A 184 9.26 -9.79 -16.56
C MET A 184 9.05 -9.11 -15.21
N LEU A 185 9.73 -7.98 -14.95
CA LEU A 185 9.54 -7.20 -13.72
C LEU A 185 8.10 -6.70 -13.57
N ILE A 186 7.46 -6.27 -14.65
CA ILE A 186 6.04 -5.88 -14.66
C ILE A 186 5.13 -7.08 -14.38
N ALA A 187 5.38 -8.23 -15.02
CA ALA A 187 4.60 -9.45 -14.79
C ALA A 187 4.72 -9.97 -13.35
N LEU A 188 5.89 -9.81 -12.72
CA LEU A 188 6.15 -10.22 -11.34
C LEU A 188 5.71 -9.17 -10.31
N PHE A 189 5.39 -7.94 -10.74
CA PHE A 189 5.00 -6.84 -9.85
C PHE A 189 3.89 -7.20 -8.84
N PRO A 190 2.83 -7.96 -9.17
CA PRO A 190 1.80 -8.34 -8.19
C PRO A 190 2.35 -9.09 -6.97
N ALA A 191 3.54 -9.69 -7.05
CA ALA A 191 4.21 -10.33 -5.91
C ALA A 191 4.50 -9.36 -4.77
N VAL A 192 4.67 -8.06 -5.05
CA VAL A 192 4.92 -7.06 -4.00
C VAL A 192 3.71 -6.85 -3.07
N ASN A 193 2.56 -7.46 -3.37
CA ASN A 193 1.39 -7.53 -2.50
C ASN A 193 1.45 -8.72 -1.51
N GLY A 194 2.62 -9.25 -1.18
CA GLY A 194 2.77 -10.35 -0.22
C GLY A 194 2.49 -10.00 1.25
N TYR A 195 2.47 -8.71 1.63
CA TYR A 195 2.31 -8.25 3.01
C TYR A 195 1.04 -8.71 3.73
N PHE A 196 0.02 -9.23 3.02
CA PHE A 196 -1.16 -9.81 3.65
C PHE A 196 -0.90 -11.18 4.28
N PHE A 197 0.18 -11.87 3.88
CA PHE A 197 0.42 -13.28 4.19
C PHE A 197 0.53 -13.55 5.70
N ILE A 198 1.13 -12.61 6.44
CA ILE A 198 1.08 -12.63 7.90
C ILE A 198 -0.02 -11.63 8.32
N PRO A 199 -0.97 -12.01 9.19
CA PRO A 199 -2.08 -11.14 9.57
C PRO A 199 -1.68 -10.09 10.62
N ASN A 200 -0.55 -9.42 10.39
CA ASN A 200 -0.04 -8.31 11.20
C ASN A 200 -0.03 -6.98 10.43
N TYR A 201 -0.34 -7.00 9.12
CA TYR A 201 -0.49 -5.78 8.34
C TYR A 201 -1.68 -4.95 8.86
N PRO A 202 -1.50 -3.65 9.20
CA PRO A 202 -2.52 -2.88 9.92
C PRO A 202 -3.88 -2.83 9.24
N THR A 203 -3.94 -2.79 7.90
CA THR A 203 -5.23 -2.75 7.19
C THR A 203 -5.95 -4.10 7.22
N VAL A 204 -5.23 -5.22 7.21
CA VAL A 204 -5.80 -6.57 7.39
C VAL A 204 -6.39 -6.70 8.79
N VAL A 205 -5.64 -6.29 9.81
CA VAL A 205 -6.10 -6.32 11.20
C VAL A 205 -7.28 -5.37 11.42
N ALA A 206 -7.23 -4.17 10.85
CA ALA A 206 -8.33 -3.21 10.91
C ALA A 206 -9.58 -3.75 10.21
N ALA A 207 -9.44 -4.39 9.04
CA ALA A 207 -10.57 -4.99 8.32
C ALA A 207 -11.24 -6.12 9.14
N ILE A 208 -10.44 -6.97 9.81
CA ILE A 208 -10.96 -7.99 10.73
C ILE A 208 -11.71 -7.34 11.91
N ASN A 209 -11.12 -6.30 12.52
CA ASN A 209 -11.71 -5.64 13.68
C ASN A 209 -12.97 -4.84 13.35
N PHE A 210 -13.05 -4.26 12.15
CA PHE A 210 -14.25 -3.56 11.68
C PHE A 210 -15.37 -4.50 11.27
N ASP A 211 -15.06 -5.75 10.96
CA ASP A 211 -16.08 -6.74 10.62
C ASP A 211 -16.87 -7.19 11.86
N ARG A 212 -18.01 -6.53 12.05
CA ARG A 212 -18.97 -6.86 13.11
C ARG A 212 -19.61 -8.24 12.91
N THR A 213 -19.67 -8.74 11.67
CA THR A 213 -20.30 -10.03 11.36
C THR A 213 -19.47 -11.20 11.87
N GLY A 214 -18.17 -11.00 12.10
CA GLY A 214 -17.24 -12.05 12.53
C GLY A 214 -16.91 -13.09 11.46
N THR A 215 -17.33 -12.84 10.21
CA THR A 215 -17.05 -13.71 9.06
C THR A 215 -15.61 -13.53 8.57
N THR A 216 -15.02 -12.36 8.82
CA THR A 216 -13.61 -12.03 8.63
C THR A 216 -12.85 -12.24 9.92
N LYS A 217 -11.88 -13.16 9.94
CA LYS A 217 -11.13 -13.50 11.15
C LYS A 217 -9.76 -14.10 10.88
N ILE A 218 -8.93 -14.10 11.92
CA ILE A 218 -7.82 -15.04 12.05
C ILE A 218 -8.42 -16.33 12.59
N GLY A 219 -8.21 -17.43 11.88
CA GLY A 219 -8.64 -18.77 12.23
C GLY A 219 -7.74 -19.40 13.28
N LYS A 220 -7.61 -20.74 13.22
CA LYS A 220 -6.87 -21.52 14.23
C LYS A 220 -5.35 -21.30 14.21
N TYR A 221 -4.79 -20.90 13.06
CA TYR A 221 -3.35 -20.76 12.85
C TYR A 221 -3.01 -19.34 12.40
N VAL A 222 -1.76 -18.92 12.63
CA VAL A 222 -1.29 -17.58 12.22
C VAL A 222 -1.45 -17.36 10.72
N LEU A 223 -1.10 -18.35 9.89
CA LEU A 223 -1.26 -18.31 8.42
C LEU A 223 -2.64 -18.82 7.96
N ASN A 224 -3.66 -18.65 8.79
CA ASN A 224 -5.05 -19.00 8.47
C ASN A 224 -5.90 -17.80 8.81
N HIS A 225 -6.15 -16.94 7.83
CA HIS A 225 -7.04 -15.79 7.98
C HIS A 225 -7.82 -15.56 6.68
N SER A 226 -8.93 -14.82 6.78
CA SER A 226 -9.89 -14.66 5.67
C SER A 226 -9.32 -14.06 4.38
N PHE A 227 -8.16 -13.38 4.45
CA PHE A 227 -7.50 -12.78 3.28
C PHE A 227 -6.44 -13.68 2.62
N MET A 228 -6.05 -14.78 3.27
CA MET A 228 -4.97 -15.64 2.77
C MET A 228 -5.27 -16.22 1.40
N MET A 229 -6.40 -16.92 1.27
CA MET A 229 -6.77 -17.58 0.00
C MET A 229 -7.06 -16.56 -1.12
N PRO A 230 -7.90 -15.52 -0.92
CA PRO A 230 -8.12 -14.52 -1.96
C PRO A 230 -6.84 -13.80 -2.39
N GLY A 231 -5.98 -13.44 -1.43
CA GLY A 231 -4.71 -12.78 -1.71
C GLY A 231 -3.77 -13.66 -2.53
N LEU A 232 -3.55 -14.92 -2.12
CA LEU A 232 -2.69 -15.84 -2.85
C LEU A 232 -3.21 -16.13 -4.25
N VAL A 233 -4.51 -16.39 -4.39
CA VAL A 233 -5.13 -16.63 -5.71
C VAL A 233 -4.97 -15.40 -6.60
N SER A 234 -5.24 -14.20 -6.09
CA SER A 234 -5.08 -12.96 -6.85
C SER A 234 -3.63 -12.75 -7.31
N THR A 235 -2.65 -12.93 -6.41
CA THR A 235 -1.23 -12.79 -6.74
C THR A 235 -0.78 -13.83 -7.77
N ILE A 236 -1.09 -15.11 -7.56
CA ILE A 236 -0.66 -16.19 -8.45
C ILE A 236 -1.29 -16.03 -9.84
N VAL A 237 -2.60 -15.76 -9.91
CA VAL A 237 -3.30 -15.58 -11.18
C VAL A 237 -2.79 -14.35 -11.93
N ALA A 238 -2.60 -13.22 -11.24
CA ALA A 238 -2.08 -12.00 -11.87
C ALA A 238 -0.67 -12.21 -12.44
N ILE A 239 0.22 -12.87 -11.71
CA ILE A 239 1.56 -13.20 -12.19
C ILE A 239 1.50 -14.18 -13.36
N ALA A 240 0.70 -15.25 -13.26
CA ALA A 240 0.56 -16.24 -14.34
C ALA A 240 0.04 -15.60 -15.64
N LEU A 241 -0.95 -14.71 -15.55
CA LEU A 241 -1.45 -13.95 -16.70
C LEU A 241 -0.40 -12.98 -17.23
N GLY A 242 0.34 -12.29 -16.36
CA GLY A 242 1.44 -11.42 -16.77
C GLY A 242 2.52 -12.19 -17.54
N LEU A 243 2.93 -13.36 -17.04
CA LEU A 243 3.90 -14.23 -17.70
C LEU A 243 3.36 -14.77 -19.03
N LEU A 244 2.08 -15.12 -19.09
CA LEU A 244 1.41 -15.53 -20.32
C LEU A 244 1.43 -14.41 -21.36
N PHE A 245 1.14 -13.17 -20.96
CA PHE A 245 1.14 -12.03 -21.89
C PHE A 245 2.52 -11.74 -22.48
N ILE A 246 3.61 -11.96 -21.74
CA ILE A 246 4.99 -11.87 -22.27
C ILE A 246 5.23 -12.86 -23.43
N GLN A 247 4.55 -14.01 -23.43
CA GLN A 247 4.72 -15.01 -24.50
C GLN A 247 3.87 -14.69 -25.74
N ILE A 248 2.80 -13.91 -25.57
CA ILE A 248 1.82 -13.64 -26.63
C ILE A 248 2.12 -12.32 -27.35
N PHE A 249 2.61 -11.31 -26.63
CA PHE A 249 2.87 -9.96 -27.12
C PHE A 249 4.37 -9.63 -27.03
#